data_AF-A0AAX6ENP3-F1
#
_entry.id   AF-A0AAX6ENP3-F1
#
_cell.length_a   1.000
_cell.length_b   1.000
_cell.length_c   1.000
_cell.angle_alpha   90.00
_cell.angle_beta   90.00
_cell.angle_gamma   90.00
#
_symmetry.space_group_name_H-M   'P 1'
#
loop_
_entity.id
_entity.type
_entity.pdbx_description
1 polymer ?
#
loop_
_entity_poly.entity_id
_entity_poly.type
_entity_poly.pdbx_seq_one_letter_code
_entity_poly.pdbx_strand_id
1 'polypeptide(L)'
;MTTAARPTWAPAKGGQEQGGTRIFGPSQKYSSRDLASHTTLKPRRKGQDTEEELHERNFREELEEREKRHFSSKDKPYAEDRDRRKGASSGHLLLEGAKREAEDRIIPRNVDADDSDVDVKSDDESDDDDDDEDDTEALLAELELIKKRAG
;
A
#
# COMPACT_ATOMS: atom_id res chain seq x y z
N MET A 1 -31.91 11.08 32.50
CA MET A 1 -31.53 11.86 31.30
C MET A 1 -31.63 10.93 30.10
N THR A 2 -32.38 11.29 29.06
CA THR A 2 -32.49 10.50 27.83
C THR A 2 -31.51 11.07 26.79
N THR A 3 -30.73 10.22 26.12
CA THR A 3 -29.74 10.64 25.12
C THR A 3 -30.37 10.68 23.73
N ALA A 4 -30.38 11.86 23.09
CA ALA A 4 -30.85 12.01 21.71
C ALA A 4 -29.83 11.49 20.68
N ALA A 5 -28.55 11.43 21.04
CA ALA A 5 -27.50 10.86 20.23
C ALA A 5 -27.67 9.34 20.13
N ARG A 6 -27.81 8.85 18.89
CA ARG A 6 -27.95 7.43 18.56
C ARG A 6 -27.08 7.12 17.34
N PRO A 7 -26.38 5.96 17.30
CA PRO A 7 -25.58 5.57 16.15
C PRO A 7 -26.49 5.19 14.96
N THR A 8 -25.95 5.27 13.75
CA THR A 8 -26.61 4.80 12.53
C THR A 8 -26.20 3.36 12.25
N TRP A 9 -27.12 2.41 12.41
CA TRP A 9 -26.86 0.99 12.08
C TRP A 9 -27.17 0.64 10.61
N ALA A 10 -27.96 1.47 9.92
CA ALA A 10 -28.28 1.31 8.52
C ALA A 10 -27.97 2.62 7.77
N PRO A 11 -27.24 2.57 6.64
CA PRO A 11 -26.97 3.76 5.84
C PRO A 11 -28.23 4.21 5.08
N ALA A 12 -28.24 5.48 4.67
CA ALA A 12 -29.30 5.99 3.80
C ALA A 12 -29.26 5.28 2.43
N LYS A 13 -30.42 4.81 1.95
CA LYS A 13 -30.54 4.16 0.65
C LYS A 13 -30.81 5.20 -0.44
N GLY A 14 -29.96 5.23 -1.46
CA GLY A 14 -30.17 6.07 -2.65
C GLY A 14 -31.37 5.60 -3.48
N GLY A 15 -32.02 6.53 -4.18
CA GLY A 15 -33.02 6.22 -5.23
C GLY A 15 -34.35 6.97 -5.14
N GLN A 16 -34.73 7.52 -3.98
CA GLN A 16 -36.08 8.08 -3.80
C GLN A 16 -36.20 9.60 -4.05
N GLU A 17 -35.22 10.41 -3.66
CA GLU A 17 -35.37 11.88 -3.70
C GLU A 17 -34.47 12.60 -4.70
N GLN A 18 -33.27 12.13 -5.00
CA GLN A 18 -32.41 12.77 -6.00
C GLN A 18 -31.74 11.73 -6.90
N GLY A 19 -32.12 11.72 -8.19
CA GLY A 19 -31.46 10.92 -9.22
C GLY A 19 -31.94 9.47 -9.35
N GLY A 20 -32.89 9.01 -8.54
CA GLY A 20 -33.63 7.77 -8.77
C GLY A 20 -35.11 8.05 -9.00
N THR A 21 -35.84 7.04 -9.47
CA THR A 21 -37.22 7.04 -9.95
C THR A 21 -38.16 7.83 -9.03
N ARG A 22 -38.29 9.15 -9.28
CA ARG A 22 -39.09 10.03 -8.43
C ARG A 22 -40.57 9.86 -8.77
N ILE A 23 -41.38 9.61 -7.73
CA ILE A 23 -42.85 9.61 -7.79
C ILE A 23 -43.39 11.07 -7.74
N PHE A 24 -42.57 12.02 -7.30
CA PHE A 24 -42.87 13.46 -7.27
C PHE A 24 -42.04 14.19 -8.34
N GLY A 25 -42.69 15.03 -9.15
CA GLY A 25 -42.17 15.53 -10.43
C GLY A 25 -40.80 16.23 -10.42
N PRO A 26 -40.23 16.51 -11.61
CA PRO A 26 -38.91 17.11 -11.73
C PRO A 26 -38.85 18.49 -11.05
N SER A 27 -37.88 18.67 -10.15
CA SER A 27 -37.60 19.95 -9.49
C SER A 27 -36.89 20.90 -10.46
N GLN A 28 -37.26 22.19 -10.42
CA GLN A 28 -36.57 23.25 -11.19
C GLN A 28 -35.34 23.83 -10.47
N LYS A 29 -35.01 23.31 -9.27
CA LYS A 29 -33.86 23.77 -8.48
C LYS A 29 -32.58 23.11 -9.01
N TYR A 30 -31.54 23.91 -9.28
CA TYR A 30 -30.21 23.46 -9.66
C TYR A 30 -29.15 24.08 -8.74
N SER A 31 -28.06 23.36 -8.50
CA SER A 31 -26.87 23.87 -7.79
C SER A 31 -25.93 24.59 -8.76
N SER A 32 -25.05 25.46 -8.25
CA SER A 32 -23.98 26.04 -9.07
C SER A 32 -23.05 24.99 -9.69
N ARG A 33 -22.96 23.80 -9.07
CA ARG A 33 -22.20 22.65 -9.57
C ARG A 33 -22.91 21.90 -10.72
N ASP A 34 -24.21 22.09 -10.88
CA ASP A 34 -25.01 21.45 -11.94
C ASP A 34 -25.01 22.28 -13.23
N LEU A 35 -24.38 23.46 -13.20
CA LEU A 35 -24.21 24.29 -14.39
C LEU A 35 -23.33 23.56 -15.41
N ALA A 36 -23.63 23.77 -16.69
CA ALA A 36 -22.93 23.11 -17.79
C ALA A 36 -21.42 23.42 -17.73
N SER A 37 -20.62 22.40 -17.43
CA SER A 37 -19.17 22.44 -17.41
C SER A 37 -18.62 21.19 -18.08
N HIS A 38 -17.48 21.31 -18.76
CA HIS A 38 -16.86 20.22 -19.52
C HIS A 38 -17.83 19.48 -20.47
N THR A 39 -18.56 20.25 -21.27
CA THR A 39 -19.58 19.72 -22.20
C THR A 39 -19.02 18.90 -23.37
N THR A 40 -17.70 18.89 -23.55
CA THR A 40 -17.00 18.18 -24.62
C THR A 40 -16.13 17.06 -24.06
N LEU A 41 -16.41 15.83 -24.48
CA LEU A 41 -15.56 14.67 -24.17
C LEU A 41 -14.30 14.69 -25.03
N LYS A 42 -13.15 14.34 -24.44
CA LYS A 42 -11.86 14.22 -25.13
C LYS A 42 -11.65 12.75 -25.53
N PRO A 43 -11.75 12.39 -26.83
CA PRO A 43 -11.39 11.06 -27.26
C PRO A 43 -9.87 10.86 -27.24
N ARG A 44 -9.43 9.62 -27.08
CA ARG A 44 -8.01 9.26 -27.22
C ARG A 44 -7.56 9.53 -28.66
N ARG A 45 -6.40 10.17 -28.82
CA ARG A 45 -5.76 10.37 -30.13
C ARG A 45 -4.82 9.20 -30.42
N LYS A 46 -4.49 9.00 -31.70
CA LYS A 46 -3.43 8.06 -32.11
C LYS A 46 -2.16 8.28 -31.27
N GLY A 47 -1.59 7.21 -30.73
CA GLY A 47 -0.47 7.23 -29.80
C GLY A 47 -0.84 7.46 -28.33
N GLN A 48 -2.12 7.55 -27.99
CA GLN A 48 -2.63 7.61 -26.60
C GLN A 48 -3.37 6.33 -26.21
N ASP A 49 -2.97 5.20 -26.78
CA ASP A 49 -3.62 3.90 -26.60
C ASP A 49 -5.09 3.92 -27.08
N THR A 50 -5.27 4.21 -28.37
CA THR A 50 -6.59 4.05 -29.01
C THR A 50 -7.00 2.58 -29.03
N GLU A 51 -8.30 2.31 -29.13
CA GLU A 51 -8.81 0.93 -29.14
C GLU A 51 -8.24 0.10 -30.30
N GLU A 52 -8.06 0.72 -31.46
CA GLU A 52 -7.43 0.11 -32.64
C GLU A 52 -5.98 -0.30 -32.35
N GLU A 53 -5.17 0.59 -31.77
CA GLU A 53 -3.79 0.31 -31.38
C GLU A 53 -3.67 -0.73 -30.26
N LEU A 54 -4.65 -0.79 -29.36
CA LEU A 54 -4.68 -1.84 -28.33
C LEU A 54 -4.99 -3.21 -28.93
N HIS A 55 -5.84 -3.27 -29.97
CA HIS A 55 -6.24 -4.52 -30.61
C HIS A 55 -5.14 -5.11 -31.50
N GLU A 56 -4.28 -4.27 -32.08
CA GLU A 56 -3.15 -4.69 -32.91
C GLU A 56 -1.90 -5.10 -32.10
N ARG A 57 -1.82 -4.71 -30.82
CA ARG A 57 -0.63 -4.94 -29.98
C ARG A 57 -0.61 -6.29 -29.26
N ASN A 58 0.57 -6.91 -29.24
CA ASN A 58 0.86 -8.08 -28.42
C ASN A 58 1.43 -7.66 -27.06
N PHE A 59 0.56 -7.40 -26.07
CA PHE A 59 0.99 -6.93 -24.75
C PHE A 59 1.94 -7.89 -24.01
N ARG A 60 1.85 -9.19 -24.28
CA ARG A 60 2.71 -10.18 -23.64
C ARG A 60 4.18 -9.96 -23.98
N GLU A 61 4.46 -9.77 -25.26
CA GLU A 61 5.83 -9.56 -25.75
C GLU A 61 6.36 -8.19 -25.31
N GLU A 62 5.54 -7.13 -25.41
CA GLU A 62 5.91 -5.79 -24.95
C GLU A 62 6.24 -5.77 -23.44
N LEU A 63 5.44 -6.48 -22.64
CA LEU A 63 5.66 -6.62 -21.20
C LEU A 63 6.97 -7.35 -20.92
N GLU A 64 7.20 -8.51 -21.55
CA GLU A 64 8.44 -9.27 -21.37
C GLU A 64 9.69 -8.46 -21.78
N GLU A 65 9.61 -7.70 -22.88
CA GLU A 65 10.71 -6.84 -23.32
C GLU A 65 10.95 -5.68 -22.33
N ARG A 66 9.88 -5.05 -21.83
CA ARG A 66 9.99 -3.95 -20.87
C ARG A 66 10.53 -4.45 -19.53
N GLU A 67 10.11 -5.64 -19.09
CA GLU A 67 10.66 -6.29 -17.91
C GLU A 67 12.14 -6.63 -18.09
N LYS A 68 12.53 -7.26 -19.20
CA LYS A 68 13.95 -7.53 -19.50
C LYS A 68 14.80 -6.25 -19.48
N ARG A 69 14.31 -5.15 -20.06
CA ARG A 69 14.96 -3.82 -20.01
C ARG A 69 15.01 -3.26 -18.59
N HIS A 70 13.95 -3.42 -17.81
CA HIS A 70 13.90 -2.97 -16.42
C HIS A 70 14.87 -3.77 -15.53
N PHE A 71 14.89 -5.10 -15.61
CA PHE A 71 15.82 -5.93 -14.83
C PHE A 71 17.27 -5.67 -15.22
N SER A 72 17.60 -5.62 -16.52
CA SER A 72 18.97 -5.33 -16.97
C SER A 72 19.48 -3.90 -16.63
N SER A 73 18.58 -2.95 -16.37
CA SER A 73 18.94 -1.61 -15.90
C SER A 73 18.96 -1.50 -14.37
N LYS A 74 18.15 -2.29 -13.66
CA LYS A 74 18.12 -2.38 -12.18
C LYS A 74 19.28 -3.20 -11.61
N ASP A 75 19.78 -4.18 -12.35
CA ASP A 75 20.92 -5.01 -11.95
C ASP A 75 22.26 -4.25 -11.97
N LYS A 76 22.33 -3.07 -12.62
CA LYS A 76 23.57 -2.27 -12.71
C LYS A 76 23.88 -1.41 -11.47
N PRO A 77 22.94 -0.68 -10.84
CA PRO A 77 23.25 0.10 -9.64
C PRO A 77 22.98 -0.65 -8.32
N TYR A 78 22.21 -1.74 -8.33
CA TYR A 78 21.91 -2.48 -7.09
C TYR A 78 22.79 -3.70 -6.85
N ALA A 79 23.51 -4.23 -7.84
CA ALA A 79 24.46 -5.33 -7.61
C ALA A 79 25.73 -4.86 -6.90
N GLU A 80 26.34 -3.75 -7.34
CA GLU A 80 27.55 -3.20 -6.68
C GLU A 80 27.27 -2.64 -5.27
N ASP A 81 26.05 -2.16 -5.02
CA ASP A 81 25.65 -1.61 -3.72
C ASP A 81 25.01 -2.66 -2.79
N ARG A 82 24.57 -3.81 -3.33
CA ARG A 82 24.24 -4.99 -2.53
C ARG A 82 25.46 -5.83 -2.18
N ASP A 83 26.53 -5.86 -2.95
CA ASP A 83 27.76 -6.57 -2.51
C ASP A 83 28.48 -5.88 -1.35
N ARG A 84 28.21 -4.58 -1.10
CA ARG A 84 28.58 -3.91 0.16
C ARG A 84 27.57 -4.07 1.29
N ARG A 85 26.35 -4.53 0.99
CA ARG A 85 25.27 -4.78 1.97
C ARG A 85 24.84 -6.25 2.08
N LYS A 86 25.56 -7.18 1.46
CA LYS A 86 25.42 -8.63 1.65
C LYS A 86 26.20 -9.09 2.89
N GLY A 87 26.12 -8.27 3.93
CA GLY A 87 26.55 -8.57 5.30
C GLY A 87 25.43 -8.34 6.32
N ALA A 88 24.28 -7.79 5.94
CA ALA A 88 23.15 -7.61 6.85
C ALA A 88 21.82 -7.55 6.06
N SER A 89 20.80 -8.28 6.53
CA SER A 89 19.37 -8.14 6.20
C SER A 89 18.77 -8.81 4.94
N SER A 90 19.37 -9.88 4.41
CA SER A 90 18.61 -10.81 3.54
C SER A 90 17.84 -11.84 4.36
N GLY A 91 16.88 -11.38 5.15
CA GLY A 91 16.00 -12.24 5.93
C GLY A 91 14.62 -11.64 6.06
N HIS A 92 13.63 -12.33 5.50
CA HIS A 92 12.28 -12.37 6.06
C HIS A 92 11.34 -11.20 5.73
N LEU A 93 10.90 -11.13 4.47
CA LEU A 93 9.50 -10.80 4.20
C LEU A 93 8.64 -11.95 4.74
N LEU A 94 8.31 -11.91 6.04
CA LEU A 94 7.32 -12.82 6.61
C LEU A 94 6.07 -12.05 7.00
N LEU A 95 5.09 -12.22 6.12
CA LEU A 95 3.68 -12.16 6.42
C LEU A 95 3.36 -13.26 7.46
N GLU A 96 3.57 -13.01 8.75
CA GLU A 96 2.82 -13.67 9.84
C GLU A 96 3.05 -12.98 11.20
N GLY A 97 1.98 -12.48 11.82
CA GLY A 97 1.84 -12.61 13.28
C GLY A 97 2.38 -11.54 14.24
N ALA A 98 2.53 -10.26 13.88
CA ALA A 98 2.72 -9.21 14.90
C ALA A 98 1.37 -8.75 15.47
N LYS A 99 1.02 -9.28 16.64
CA LYS A 99 -0.08 -8.80 17.50
C LYS A 99 0.11 -7.29 17.72
N ARG A 100 -0.78 -6.48 17.14
CA ARG A 100 -0.82 -5.04 17.37
C ARG A 100 -1.52 -4.77 18.70
N GLU A 101 -0.77 -4.85 19.79
CA GLU A 101 -1.12 -4.12 21.01
C GLU A 101 -0.71 -2.66 20.77
N ALA A 102 -1.59 -1.91 20.09
CA ALA A 102 -1.44 -0.48 19.87
C ALA A 102 -2.83 0.16 19.66
N GLU A 103 -3.76 -0.14 20.56
CA GLU A 103 -4.88 0.76 20.83
C GLU A 103 -4.53 1.54 22.10
N ASP A 104 -3.85 2.67 21.96
CA ASP A 104 -4.24 3.85 22.71
C ASP A 104 -3.57 5.13 22.18
N ARG A 105 -4.38 6.16 21.99
CA ARG A 105 -4.08 7.52 21.46
C ARG A 105 -4.11 7.67 19.94
N ILE A 106 -5.27 7.38 19.33
CA ILE A 106 -5.70 8.12 18.14
C ILE A 106 -6.06 9.54 18.60
N ILE A 107 -5.07 10.42 18.72
CA ILE A 107 -5.31 11.86 18.76
C ILE A 107 -5.69 12.24 17.32
N PRO A 108 -6.87 12.84 17.06
CA PRO A 108 -7.19 13.34 15.74
C PRO A 108 -6.26 14.52 15.43
N ARG A 109 -5.12 14.21 14.82
CA ARG A 109 -4.18 15.20 14.32
C ARG A 109 -4.80 15.74 13.02
N ASN A 110 -5.34 16.95 13.08
CA ASN A 110 -5.83 17.69 11.91
C ASN A 110 -4.61 18.13 11.06
N VAL A 111 -3.91 17.19 10.45
CA VAL A 111 -2.76 17.48 9.58
C VAL A 111 -3.29 17.59 8.15
N ASP A 112 -3.12 18.78 7.57
CA ASP A 112 -3.38 19.03 6.15
C ASP A 112 -2.31 18.32 5.30
N ALA A 113 -2.63 17.99 4.06
CA ALA A 113 -1.79 17.20 3.16
C ALA A 113 -0.50 17.92 2.68
N ASP A 114 -0.24 19.13 3.16
CA ASP A 114 0.92 19.98 2.83
C ASP A 114 2.00 19.99 3.93
N ASP A 115 1.69 19.57 5.16
CA ASP A 115 2.61 19.67 6.31
C ASP A 115 3.62 18.50 6.41
N SER A 116 3.90 17.78 5.32
CA SER A 116 4.73 16.56 5.34
C SER A 116 6.25 16.78 5.42
N ASP A 117 6.73 18.02 5.59
CA ASP A 117 8.17 18.34 5.56
C ASP A 117 8.76 18.79 6.91
N VAL A 118 8.11 18.44 8.02
CA VAL A 118 8.72 18.60 9.35
C VAL A 118 9.57 17.37 9.69
N ASP A 119 10.88 17.52 9.48
CA ASP A 119 11.92 16.60 9.93
C ASP A 119 11.73 16.23 11.41
N VAL A 120 11.22 15.02 11.66
CA VAL A 120 11.25 14.42 13.00
C VAL A 120 12.67 13.92 13.21
N LYS A 121 13.51 14.77 13.81
CA LYS A 121 14.82 14.39 14.36
C LYS A 121 14.62 13.25 15.35
N SER A 122 14.87 12.03 14.89
CA SER A 122 15.00 10.83 15.72
C SER A 122 16.38 10.86 16.33
N ASP A 123 16.45 11.26 17.60
CA ASP A 123 17.61 11.08 18.45
C ASP A 123 17.17 10.14 19.57
N ASP A 124 17.51 8.87 19.44
CA ASP A 124 17.39 7.89 20.51
C ASP A 124 18.47 6.82 20.26
N GLU A 125 19.67 7.12 20.76
CA GLU A 125 20.71 6.13 20.95
C GLU A 125 20.39 5.35 22.22
N SER A 126 20.10 4.05 22.07
CA SER A 126 20.14 3.10 23.18
C SER A 126 20.91 1.85 22.74
N ASP A 127 22.11 1.77 23.28
CA ASP A 127 22.99 0.61 23.36
C ASP A 127 22.35 -0.40 24.32
N ASP A 128 22.11 -1.64 23.86
CA ASP A 128 21.69 -2.76 24.71
C ASP A 128 22.42 -4.01 24.22
N ASP A 129 23.49 -4.32 24.96
CA ASP A 129 24.40 -5.45 24.81
C ASP A 129 23.99 -6.46 25.90
N ASP A 130 23.36 -7.58 25.55
CA ASP A 130 23.16 -8.71 26.48
C ASP A 130 22.76 -10.03 25.76
N ASP A 131 23.72 -10.98 25.75
CA ASP A 131 23.61 -12.44 25.97
C ASP A 131 22.73 -13.35 25.06
N ASP A 132 23.20 -13.64 23.83
CA ASP A 132 22.65 -14.69 22.94
C ASP A 132 23.50 -16.01 22.90
N GLU A 133 24.49 -16.20 23.78
CA GLU A 133 25.43 -17.34 23.70
C GLU A 133 24.78 -18.71 24.03
N ASP A 134 23.80 -18.77 24.94
CA ASP A 134 23.15 -20.03 25.37
C ASP A 134 22.33 -20.72 24.25
N ASP A 135 21.69 -19.96 23.37
CA ASP A 135 20.89 -20.51 22.26
C ASP A 135 21.76 -21.15 21.17
N THR A 136 23.01 -20.70 21.04
CA THR A 136 23.97 -21.24 20.05
C THR A 136 24.55 -22.58 20.48
N GLU A 137 24.81 -22.76 21.77
CA GLU A 137 25.31 -24.03 22.31
C GLU A 137 24.27 -25.15 22.20
N ALA A 138 22.98 -24.82 22.43
CA ALA A 138 21.89 -25.77 22.30
C ALA A 138 21.76 -26.33 20.87
N LEU A 139 21.92 -25.49 19.84
CA LEU A 139 21.84 -25.89 18.44
C LEU A 139 23.01 -26.79 18.00
N LEU A 140 24.23 -26.53 18.50
CA LEU A 140 25.40 -27.36 18.20
C LEU A 140 25.30 -28.76 18.83
N ALA A 141 24.77 -28.85 20.06
CA ALA A 141 24.54 -30.12 20.73
C ALA A 141 23.49 -30.99 19.98
N GLU A 142 22.43 -30.39 19.45
CA GLU A 142 21.43 -31.11 18.66
C GLU A 142 21.99 -31.61 17.33
N LEU A 143 22.82 -30.81 16.64
CA LEU A 143 23.51 -31.23 15.42
C LEU A 143 24.47 -32.40 15.65
N GLU A 144 25.19 -32.41 16.77
CA GLU A 144 26.04 -33.55 17.13
C GLU A 144 25.22 -34.81 17.44
N LEU A 145 24.07 -34.67 18.09
CA LEU A 145 23.15 -35.77 18.35
C LEU A 145 22.61 -36.37 17.03
N ILE A 146 22.21 -35.51 16.09
CA ILE A 146 21.74 -35.92 14.76
C ILE A 146 22.88 -36.62 13.99
N LYS A 147 24.11 -36.09 14.07
CA LYS A 147 25.27 -36.67 13.39
C LYS A 147 25.67 -38.03 13.96
N LYS A 148 25.60 -38.22 15.28
CA LYS A 148 25.83 -39.52 15.93
C LYS A 148 24.74 -40.54 15.65
N ARG A 149 23.52 -40.08 15.34
CA ARG A 149 22.38 -40.95 14.99
C ARG A 149 22.34 -41.31 13.51
N ALA A 150 22.90 -40.46 12.64
CA ALA A 150 22.83 -40.60 11.19
C ALA A 150 24.11 -41.14 10.54
N GLY A 151 25.22 -41.22 11.27
CA GLY A 151 26.44 -41.95 10.89
C GLY A 151 26.53 -43.29 11.57
#